data_AF-A0A4Y2C092-F1
#
_entry.id   AF-A0A4Y2C092-F1
#
_cell.length_a   1.000
_cell.length_b   1.000
_cell.length_c   1.000
_cell.angle_alpha   90.00
_cell.angle_beta   90.00
_cell.angle_gamma   90.00
#
_symmetry.space_group_name_H-M   'P 1'
#
loop_
_entity.id
_entity.type
_entity.pdbx_description
1 polymer ?
#
loop_
_entity_poly.entity_id
_entity_poly.type
_entity_poly.pdbx_seq_one_letter_code
_entity_poly.pdbx_strand_id
1 'polypeptide(L)'
;MTEGGVMQWRIMFKNGRTNVHDEDRNGRSSLVTDELTVKIDEKIRGNRLFTIIEFSLEFPQISRSLLHEIVVKKLGYHKFSARWVPEILTENHKKQRMVCRVVIFG
;
A
#
# COMPACT_ATOMS: atom_id res chain seq x y z
N MET A 1 -1.46 34.63 25.95
CA MET A 1 -0.54 35.10 24.88
C MET A 1 0.67 35.71 25.55
N THR A 2 1.88 35.27 25.20
CA THR A 2 3.12 35.85 25.74
C THR A 2 3.54 37.06 24.90
N GLU A 3 4.23 38.02 25.51
CA GLU A 3 4.77 39.20 24.81
C GLU A 3 5.64 38.80 23.61
N GLY A 4 6.49 37.77 23.78
CA GLY A 4 7.31 37.21 22.71
C GLY A 4 6.51 36.64 21.54
N GLY A 5 5.37 35.98 21.81
CA GLY A 5 4.48 35.47 20.75
C GLY A 5 3.86 36.61 19.94
N VAL A 6 3.43 37.69 20.60
CA VAL A 6 2.87 38.88 19.92
C VAL A 6 3.92 39.57 19.05
N MET A 7 5.16 39.69 19.55
CA MET A 7 6.28 40.25 18.79
C MET A 7 6.60 39.42 17.54
N GLN A 8 6.60 38.09 17.65
CA GLN A 8 6.84 37.18 16.52
C GLN A 8 5.77 37.31 15.45
N TRP A 9 4.48 37.33 15.83
CA TRP A 9 3.38 37.55 14.89
C TRP A 9 3.49 38.91 14.19
N ARG A 10 3.82 39.98 14.92
CA ARG A 10 4.04 41.32 14.33
C ARG A 10 5.12 41.30 13.23
N ILE A 11 6.22 40.57 13.46
CA ILE A 11 7.30 40.41 12.46
C ILE A 11 6.80 39.60 11.26
N MET A 12 6.10 38.49 11.48
CA MET A 12 5.56 37.66 10.40
C MET A 12 4.60 38.44 9.48
N PHE A 13 3.67 39.22 10.05
CA PHE A 13 2.77 40.08 9.28
C PHE A 13 3.53 41.17 8.51
N LYS A 14 4.53 41.79 9.14
CA LYS A 14 5.40 42.78 8.46
C LYS A 14 6.16 42.16 7.29
N ASN A 15 6.55 40.90 7.40
CA ASN A 15 7.22 40.14 6.35
C ASN A 15 6.25 39.55 5.30
N GLY A 16 4.97 39.94 5.33
CA GLY A 16 4.00 39.60 4.29
C GLY A 16 3.18 38.33 4.55
N ARG A 17 3.30 37.69 5.73
CA ARG A 17 2.35 36.63 6.11
C ARG A 17 0.96 37.23 6.23
N THR A 18 -0.01 36.72 5.46
CA THR A 18 -1.42 37.13 5.55
C THR A 18 -2.30 36.07 6.21
N ASN A 19 -1.81 34.83 6.31
CA ASN A 19 -2.53 33.70 6.88
C ASN A 19 -2.33 33.62 8.40
N VAL A 20 -3.43 33.50 9.15
CA VAL A 20 -3.45 33.37 10.63
C VAL A 20 -3.43 31.91 11.08
N HIS A 21 -3.66 30.96 10.18
CA HIS A 21 -3.59 29.53 10.50
C HIS A 21 -2.15 29.12 10.80
N ASP A 22 -2.02 28.12 11.68
CA ASP A 22 -0.75 27.45 11.94
C ASP A 22 -0.20 26.84 10.64
N GLU A 23 1.12 26.88 10.48
CA GLU A 23 1.77 26.13 9.41
C GLU A 23 1.72 24.63 9.71
N ASP A 24 1.88 23.84 8.64
CA ASP A 24 2.02 22.39 8.77
C ASP A 24 3.16 22.09 9.74
N ARG A 25 2.82 21.41 10.82
CA ARG A 25 3.81 20.97 11.81
C ARG A 25 4.37 19.63 11.34
N ASN A 26 5.69 19.49 11.37
CA ASN A 26 6.29 18.17 11.24
C ASN A 26 5.79 17.30 12.39
N GLY A 27 4.93 16.34 12.06
CA GLY A 27 4.43 15.36 13.01
C GLY A 27 5.50 14.34 13.40
N ARG A 28 5.10 13.33 14.18
CA ARG A 28 5.96 12.17 14.44
C ARG A 28 6.29 11.48 13.12
N SER A 29 7.58 11.17 12.90
CA SER A 29 7.99 10.40 11.74
C SER A 29 7.25 9.05 11.71
N SER A 30 6.70 8.71 10.54
CA SER A 30 6.07 7.42 10.33
C SER A 30 7.12 6.32 10.45
N LEU A 31 6.80 5.25 11.18
CA LEU A 31 7.62 4.02 11.18
C LEU A 31 7.60 3.34 9.81
N VAL A 32 6.59 3.62 9.00
CA VAL A 32 6.47 3.16 7.62
C VAL A 32 7.26 4.12 6.73
N THR A 33 8.41 3.68 6.26
CA THR A 33 9.22 4.37 5.25
C THR A 33 8.84 3.90 3.85
N ASP A 34 9.10 4.73 2.84
CA ASP A 34 8.80 4.38 1.44
C ASP A 34 9.59 3.14 0.99
N GLU A 35 10.85 3.01 1.41
CA GLU A 35 11.67 1.82 1.13
C GLU A 35 11.03 0.53 1.67
N LEU A 36 10.47 0.60 2.89
CA LEU A 36 9.79 -0.54 3.48
C LEU A 36 8.51 -0.90 2.68
N THR A 37 7.76 0.11 2.25
CA THR A 37 6.56 -0.14 1.42
C THR A 37 6.89 -0.80 0.09
N VAL A 38 8.01 -0.41 -0.55
CA VAL A 38 8.48 -1.02 -1.79
C VAL A 38 8.86 -2.49 -1.56
N LYS A 39 9.62 -2.81 -0.52
CA LYS A 39 9.99 -4.20 -0.19
C LYS A 39 8.77 -5.08 0.06
N ILE A 40 7.76 -4.55 0.75
CA ILE A 40 6.50 -5.26 0.98
C ILE A 40 5.76 -5.47 -0.35
N ASP A 41 5.66 -4.47 -1.22
CA ASP A 41 5.00 -4.60 -2.52
C ASP A 41 5.69 -5.63 -3.44
N GLU A 42 7.01 -5.61 -3.52
CA GLU A 42 7.79 -6.60 -4.27
C GLU A 42 7.51 -8.03 -3.80
N LYS A 43 7.44 -8.23 -2.47
CA LYS A 43 7.14 -9.54 -1.90
C LYS A 43 5.73 -10.02 -2.27
N ILE A 44 4.73 -9.14 -2.19
CA ILE A 44 3.34 -9.43 -2.59
C ILE A 44 3.27 -9.81 -4.07
N ARG A 45 4.01 -9.11 -4.93
CA ARG A 45 4.07 -9.41 -6.36
C ARG A 45 4.72 -10.75 -6.65
N GLY A 46 5.75 -11.13 -5.89
CA GLY A 46 6.45 -12.41 -6.02
C GLY A 46 5.59 -13.62 -5.64
N ASN A 47 4.76 -13.49 -4.60
CA ASN A 47 3.76 -14.50 -4.25
C ASN A 47 2.48 -13.82 -3.76
N ARG A 48 1.41 -13.88 -4.57
CA ARG A 48 0.11 -13.28 -4.25
C ARG A 48 -0.71 -14.07 -3.23
N LEU A 49 -0.30 -15.29 -2.89
CA LEU A 49 -0.99 -16.19 -1.97
C LEU A 49 -0.27 -16.22 -0.61
N PHE A 50 -0.22 -15.07 0.05
CA PHE A 50 0.42 -14.93 1.36
C PHE A 50 -0.63 -14.67 2.46
N THR A 51 -0.27 -15.05 3.68
CA THR A 51 -0.98 -14.68 4.89
C THR A 51 -0.22 -13.61 5.67
N ILE A 52 -0.92 -12.81 6.47
CA ILE A 52 -0.29 -11.82 7.38
C ILE A 52 0.66 -12.50 8.38
N ILE A 53 0.41 -13.78 8.71
CA ILE A 53 1.27 -14.56 9.60
C ILE A 53 2.63 -14.83 8.94
N GLU A 54 2.64 -15.32 7.71
CA GLU A 54 3.88 -15.54 6.95
C GLU A 54 4.66 -14.24 6.76
N PHE A 55 3.96 -13.14 6.47
CA PHE A 55 4.56 -11.81 6.39
C PHE A 55 5.21 -11.37 7.72
N SER A 56 4.59 -11.69 8.84
CA SER A 56 5.14 -11.35 10.16
C SER A 56 6.39 -12.14 10.51
N LEU A 57 6.57 -13.34 9.95
CA LEU A 57 7.79 -14.13 10.13
C LEU A 57 8.95 -13.58 9.30
N GLU A 58 8.65 -13.07 8.12
CA GLU A 58 9.65 -12.49 7.22
C GLU A 58 10.05 -11.07 7.62
N PHE A 59 9.13 -10.33 8.25
CA PHE A 59 9.36 -8.99 8.77
C PHE A 59 9.14 -8.93 10.29
N PRO A 60 9.98 -9.61 11.10
CA PRO A 60 9.82 -9.67 12.55
C PRO A 60 9.93 -8.32 13.26
N GLN A 61 10.60 -7.35 12.63
CA GLN A 61 10.74 -5.97 13.12
C GLN A 61 9.46 -5.14 12.97
N ILE A 62 8.44 -5.66 12.29
CA ILE A 62 7.19 -4.96 12.00
C ILE A 62 6.05 -5.67 12.73
N SER A 63 5.21 -4.91 13.41
CA SER A 63 4.03 -5.49 14.04
C SER A 63 3.01 -5.94 12.99
N ARG A 64 2.25 -7.00 13.31
CA ARG A 64 1.19 -7.53 12.44
C ARG A 64 0.14 -6.48 12.07
N SER A 65 -0.20 -5.59 12.99
CA SER A 65 -1.15 -4.50 12.75
C SER A 65 -0.61 -3.48 11.74
N LEU A 66 0.67 -3.13 11.85
CA LEU A 66 1.30 -2.20 10.93
C LEU A 66 1.46 -2.81 9.54
N LEU A 67 1.83 -4.09 9.44
CA LEU A 67 1.83 -4.83 8.17
C LEU A 67 0.45 -4.79 7.51
N HIS A 68 -0.61 -5.09 8.26
CA HIS A 68 -1.98 -5.02 7.74
C HIS A 68 -2.33 -3.60 7.25
N GLU A 69 -1.95 -2.56 7.99
CA GLU A 69 -2.15 -1.18 7.57
C GLU A 69 -1.41 -0.82 6.28
N ILE A 70 -0.15 -1.24 6.14
CA ILE A 70 0.63 -1.01 4.92
C ILE A 70 -0.04 -1.70 3.73
N VAL A 71 -0.37 -2.99 3.87
CA VAL A 71 -0.94 -3.78 2.78
C VAL A 71 -2.30 -3.22 2.33
N VAL A 72 -3.19 -2.90 3.28
CA VAL A 72 -4.56 -2.50 2.95
C VAL A 72 -4.67 -1.00 2.66
N LYS A 73 -4.10 -0.13 3.51
CA LYS A 73 -4.30 1.32 3.39
C LYS A 73 -3.27 1.99 2.48
N LYS A 74 -2.00 1.58 2.54
CA LYS A 74 -0.94 2.22 1.76
C LYS A 74 -0.84 1.64 0.36
N LEU A 75 -0.84 0.32 0.24
CA LEU A 75 -0.73 -0.37 -1.04
C LEU A 75 -2.09 -0.68 -1.69
N GLY A 76 -3.19 -0.60 -0.94
CA GLY A 76 -4.54 -0.83 -1.49
C GLY A 76 -4.85 -2.28 -1.85
N TYR A 77 -4.10 -3.25 -1.30
CA TYR A 77 -4.40 -4.66 -1.53
C TYR A 77 -5.58 -5.13 -0.69
N HIS A 78 -6.37 -6.01 -1.29
CA HIS A 78 -7.51 -6.64 -0.64
C HIS A 78 -7.40 -8.15 -0.75
N LYS A 79 -7.87 -8.84 0.30
CA LYS A 79 -7.95 -10.29 0.28
C LYS A 79 -9.04 -10.72 -0.70
N PHE A 80 -8.67 -11.56 -1.67
CA PHE A 80 -9.60 -12.26 -2.54
C PHE A 80 -9.55 -13.76 -2.26
N SER A 81 -10.70 -14.43 -2.35
CA SER A 81 -10.74 -15.89 -2.40
C SER A 81 -10.33 -16.36 -3.80
N ALA A 82 -9.59 -17.47 -3.86
CA ALA A 82 -9.30 -18.12 -5.12
C ALA A 82 -10.61 -18.59 -5.78
N ARG A 83 -10.70 -18.44 -7.10
CA ARG A 83 -11.82 -19.01 -7.87
C ARG A 83 -11.67 -20.52 -7.95
N TRP A 84 -12.78 -21.23 -7.80
CA TRP A 84 -12.79 -22.67 -8.01
C TRP A 84 -12.51 -22.99 -9.49
N VAL A 85 -11.59 -23.90 -9.73
CA VAL A 85 -11.24 -24.39 -11.06
C VAL A 85 -11.61 -25.87 -11.12
N PRO A 86 -12.53 -26.28 -12.01
CA PRO A 86 -13.03 -27.66 -12.05
C PRO A 86 -11.94 -28.70 -12.32
N GLU A 87 -10.93 -28.33 -13.10
CA GLU A 87 -9.91 -29.25 -13.59
C GLU A 87 -8.61 -28.53 -13.90
N ILE A 88 -7.47 -29.15 -13.56
CA ILE A 88 -6.15 -28.66 -13.95
C ILE A 88 -5.91 -29.08 -15.41
N LEU A 89 -5.93 -28.09 -16.31
CA LEU A 89 -5.84 -28.37 -17.74
C LEU A 89 -4.44 -28.81 -18.18
N THR A 90 -4.38 -29.94 -18.86
CA THR A 90 -3.19 -30.39 -19.59
C THR A 90 -2.98 -29.56 -20.85
N GLU A 91 -1.77 -29.59 -21.43
CA GLU A 91 -1.48 -28.89 -22.68
C GLU A 91 -2.38 -29.35 -23.84
N ASN A 92 -2.74 -30.64 -23.90
CA ASN A 92 -3.70 -31.13 -24.89
C ASN A 92 -5.10 -30.52 -24.68
N HIS A 93 -5.60 -30.43 -23.44
CA HIS A 93 -6.88 -29.79 -23.13
C HIS A 93 -6.88 -28.30 -23.53
N LYS A 94 -5.76 -27.60 -23.31
CA LYS A 94 -5.61 -26.19 -23.71
C LYS A 94 -5.62 -26.04 -25.24
N LYS A 95 -4.87 -26.87 -25.95
CA LYS A 95 -4.84 -26.87 -27.43
C LYS A 95 -6.22 -27.12 -28.02
N GLN A 96 -6.95 -28.14 -27.55
CA GLN A 96 -8.30 -28.45 -28.02
C GLN A 96 -9.28 -27.30 -27.77
N ARG A 97 -9.22 -26.63 -26.61
CA ARG A 97 -10.05 -25.44 -26.33
C ARG A 97 -9.74 -24.26 -27.25
N MET A 98 -8.46 -24.02 -27.57
CA MET A 98 -8.05 -22.95 -28.48
C MET A 98 -8.47 -23.26 -29.93
N VAL A 99 -8.35 -24.52 -30.37
CA VAL A 99 -8.78 -24.97 -31.69
C VAL A 99 -10.29 -24.87 -31.85
N CYS A 100 -11.08 -25.41 -30.92
CA CYS A 100 -12.55 -25.27 -30.94
C CYS A 100 -13.02 -23.82 -30.96
N ARG A 101 -12.26 -22.88 -30.38
CA ARG A 101 -12.59 -21.46 -30.42
C ARG A 101 -12.48 -20.87 -31.84
N VAL A 102 -11.61 -21.40 -32.69
CA VAL A 102 -11.47 -20.98 -34.10
C VAL A 102 -12.59 -21.56 -34.96
N VAL A 103 -13.06 -22.77 -34.67
CA VAL A 103 -14.09 -23.44 -35.47
C VAL A 103 -15.52 -22.93 -35.20
N ILE A 104 -15.76 -22.30 -34.04
CA ILE A 104 -17.11 -21.85 -33.64
C ILE A 104 -17.46 -20.44 -34.16
N PHE A 105 -16.47 -19.66 -34.63
CA PHE A 105 -16.68 -18.30 -35.15
C PHE A 105 -16.37 -18.16 -36.66
N GLY A 106 -16.25 -19.28 -37.39
CA GLY A 106 -16.06 -19.32 -38.85
C GLY A 106 -17.35 -19.64 -39.58
#